data_AF-A0A367IRC7-F1
#
_entry.id   AF-A0A367IRC7-F1
#
_cell.length_a   1.000
_cell.length_b   1.000
_cell.length_c   1.000
_cell.angle_alpha   90.00
_cell.angle_beta   90.00
_cell.angle_gamma   90.00
#
_symmetry.space_group_name_H-M   'P 1'
#
loop_
_entity.id
_entity.type
_entity.pdbx_description
1 polymer ?
#
loop_
_entity_poly.entity_id
_entity_poly.type
_entity_poly.pdbx_seq_one_letter_code
_entity_poly.pdbx_strand_id
1 'polypeptide(L)'
;MHRPEWIVVRNEKTLPSRKEKTPKPATSKSEKPKKRKLAKGKQRAGEIIIEEPVVEFVEVESIDDKEANKTPSKSTTTAHFIKFMNELLGIMNIDESTKGSYLVMDKCTIHKSHPMIRKIEGKGYRRVMYLPPYSPELNAVENFWAIVKRKMKRENLMTEKTLSQRIADACDNVRVSDLRGFCGHSKRHITYCQDKIHF
;
A
#
# COMPACT_ATOMS: atom_id res chain seq x y z
N MET A 1 4.27 35.99 4.22
CA MET A 1 4.31 34.63 4.79
C MET A 1 4.03 33.65 3.66
N HIS A 2 5.06 32.92 3.21
CA HIS A 2 5.00 32.06 2.03
C HIS A 2 4.43 30.68 2.40
N ARG A 3 3.28 30.32 1.83
CA ARG A 3 2.70 28.97 1.92
C ARG A 3 3.56 27.99 1.10
N PRO A 4 3.93 26.81 1.61
CA PRO A 4 4.53 25.78 0.77
C PRO A 4 3.42 25.06 0.00
N GLU A 5 3.40 25.21 -1.32
CA GLU A 5 2.57 24.40 -2.21
C GLU A 5 3.03 22.94 -2.16
N TRP A 6 2.11 22.04 -1.81
CA TRP A 6 2.26 20.61 -2.04
C TRP A 6 1.81 20.31 -3.46
N ILE A 7 2.60 19.53 -4.21
CA ILE A 7 2.25 19.12 -5.57
C ILE A 7 1.14 18.06 -5.46
N VAL A 8 -0.10 18.50 -5.60
CA VAL A 8 -1.27 17.65 -5.81
C VAL A 8 -1.29 17.22 -7.27
N VAL A 9 -1.08 15.94 -7.57
CA VAL A 9 -1.33 15.41 -8.91
C VAL A 9 -2.83 15.16 -9.06
N ARG A 10 -3.56 16.15 -9.57
CA ARG A 10 -4.95 15.98 -10.04
C ARG A 10 -4.91 15.51 -11.49
N ASN A 11 -5.54 14.39 -11.79
CA ASN A 11 -5.80 13.97 -13.17
C ASN A 11 -7.28 14.24 -13.44
N GLU A 12 -7.58 15.31 -14.17
CA GLU A 12 -8.90 15.56 -14.73
C GLU A 12 -9.03 14.73 -16.01
N LYS A 13 -9.70 13.59 -15.90
CA LYS A 13 -10.28 12.92 -17.07
C LYS A 13 -11.76 12.73 -16.85
N THR A 14 -12.51 13.53 -17.58
CA THR A 14 -13.96 13.45 -17.81
C THR A 14 -14.34 12.04 -18.27
N LEU A 15 -15.26 11.40 -17.55
CA LEU A 15 -15.94 10.16 -17.96
C LEU A 15 -16.92 10.48 -19.11
N PRO A 16 -16.88 9.77 -20.25
CA PRO A 16 -17.97 9.85 -21.21
C PRO A 16 -19.17 9.02 -20.74
N SER A 17 -20.35 9.66 -20.74
CA SER A 17 -21.66 9.05 -20.54
C SER A 17 -21.92 7.92 -21.55
N ARG A 18 -22.33 6.74 -21.08
CA ARG A 18 -22.80 5.64 -21.95
C ARG A 18 -24.26 5.32 -21.67
N LYS A 19 -25.03 5.44 -22.75
CA LYS A 19 -26.48 5.37 -22.91
C LYS A 19 -27.10 4.02 -22.48
N GLU A 20 -28.26 4.08 -21.85
CA GLU A 20 -29.17 2.96 -21.63
C GLU A 20 -29.54 2.28 -22.95
N LYS A 21 -29.57 0.94 -22.95
CA LYS A 21 -30.17 0.13 -24.03
C LYS A 21 -31.44 -0.52 -23.50
N THR A 22 -32.58 -0.14 -24.08
CA THR A 22 -33.88 -0.77 -23.93
C THR A 22 -33.91 -2.17 -24.58
N PRO A 23 -34.66 -3.15 -24.02
CA PRO A 23 -34.74 -4.51 -24.54
C PRO A 23 -35.72 -4.66 -25.70
N LYS A 24 -35.49 -5.64 -26.59
CA LYS A 24 -36.43 -6.05 -27.67
C LYS A 24 -36.77 -7.55 -27.56
N PRO A 25 -37.93 -7.98 -28.11
CA PRO A 25 -38.76 -9.05 -27.55
C PRO A 25 -38.48 -10.47 -28.08
N ALA A 26 -39.04 -11.44 -27.36
CA ALA A 26 -38.95 -12.88 -27.60
C ALA A 26 -39.74 -13.38 -28.81
N THR A 27 -39.22 -14.43 -29.46
CA THR A 27 -39.98 -15.29 -30.38
C THR A 27 -39.67 -16.76 -30.12
N SER A 28 -40.73 -17.55 -30.04
CA SER A 28 -40.79 -18.99 -29.78
C SER A 28 -40.51 -19.83 -31.03
N LYS A 29 -40.02 -21.07 -30.83
CA LYS A 29 -40.38 -22.27 -31.61
C LYS A 29 -39.86 -23.55 -30.91
N SER A 30 -40.65 -24.61 -31.05
CA SER A 30 -40.68 -25.89 -30.35
C SER A 30 -39.96 -27.03 -31.10
N GLU A 31 -39.35 -27.99 -30.39
CA GLU A 31 -39.60 -29.47 -30.49
C GLU A 31 -38.72 -30.33 -29.55
N LYS A 32 -39.23 -31.52 -29.18
CA LYS A 32 -38.91 -32.42 -28.03
C LYS A 32 -37.94 -33.58 -28.42
N PRO A 33 -37.73 -34.67 -27.62
CA PRO A 33 -37.21 -34.81 -26.25
C PRO A 33 -36.07 -35.87 -26.14
N LYS A 34 -35.24 -35.84 -25.09
CA LYS A 34 -34.61 -37.07 -24.55
C LYS A 34 -34.73 -37.12 -23.03
N LYS A 35 -35.57 -38.06 -22.57
CA LYS A 35 -35.74 -38.44 -21.16
C LYS A 35 -34.45 -39.05 -20.62
N ARG A 36 -34.03 -38.65 -19.41
CA ARG A 36 -33.61 -39.60 -18.37
C ARG A 36 -33.63 -38.98 -16.96
N LYS A 37 -34.60 -39.49 -16.20
CA LYS A 37 -34.71 -39.75 -14.76
C LYS A 37 -34.79 -38.57 -13.76
N LEU A 38 -35.87 -38.66 -13.00
CA LEU A 38 -36.37 -37.84 -11.90
C LEU A 38 -35.72 -38.29 -10.58
N ALA A 39 -35.32 -37.35 -9.73
CA ALA A 39 -35.37 -37.53 -8.28
C ALA A 39 -35.74 -36.19 -7.61
N LYS A 40 -36.70 -36.31 -6.69
CA LYS A 40 -37.53 -35.30 -6.02
C LYS A 40 -36.74 -34.20 -5.29
N GLY A 41 -37.33 -33.02 -5.26
CA GLY A 41 -36.74 -31.82 -4.68
C GLY A 41 -36.98 -31.63 -3.18
N LYS A 42 -36.54 -30.46 -2.70
CA LYS A 42 -37.23 -29.67 -1.68
C LYS A 42 -36.62 -28.27 -1.66
N GLN A 43 -37.44 -27.26 -1.94
CA GLN A 43 -37.12 -25.88 -1.66
C GLN A 43 -37.04 -25.69 -0.15
N ARG A 44 -36.03 -24.96 0.32
CA ARG A 44 -36.13 -24.16 1.55
C ARG A 44 -35.34 -22.87 1.36
N ALA A 45 -36.09 -21.76 1.42
CA ALA A 45 -35.53 -20.46 1.77
C ALA A 45 -34.90 -20.58 3.17
N GLY A 46 -33.68 -20.07 3.30
CA GLY A 46 -32.91 -20.04 4.54
C GLY A 46 -31.87 -18.94 4.40
N GLU A 47 -31.98 -17.96 5.27
CA GLU A 47 -31.20 -16.74 5.41
C GLU A 47 -29.70 -17.03 5.50
N ILE A 48 -28.89 -16.39 4.65
CA ILE A 48 -27.42 -16.47 4.75
C ILE A 48 -27.02 -15.49 5.84
N ILE A 49 -26.87 -16.00 7.06
CA ILE A 49 -26.21 -15.28 8.15
C ILE A 49 -24.73 -15.20 7.77
N ILE A 50 -24.26 -13.99 7.47
CA ILE A 50 -22.83 -13.70 7.36
C ILE A 50 -22.35 -13.60 8.81
N GLU A 51 -21.74 -14.66 9.33
CA GLU A 51 -21.01 -14.56 10.60
C GLU A 51 -19.84 -13.59 10.38
N GLU A 52 -19.88 -12.45 11.09
CA GLU A 52 -18.71 -11.59 11.22
C GLU A 52 -17.61 -12.40 11.91
N PRO A 53 -16.37 -12.44 11.37
CA PRO A 53 -15.31 -13.18 12.03
C PRO A 53 -14.95 -12.47 13.34
N VAL A 54 -15.31 -13.13 14.46
CA VAL A 54 -14.83 -12.78 15.79
C VAL A 54 -13.31 -12.98 15.80
N VAL A 55 -12.58 -11.87 15.77
CA VAL A 55 -11.14 -11.84 16.01
C VAL A 55 -10.92 -11.91 17.51
N GLU A 56 -10.64 -13.12 18.01
CA GLU A 56 -10.20 -13.32 19.39
C GLU A 56 -8.82 -12.67 19.56
N PHE A 57 -8.77 -11.63 20.41
CA PHE A 57 -7.53 -10.99 20.81
C PHE A 57 -6.80 -11.92 21.78
N VAL A 58 -5.63 -12.42 21.37
CA VAL A 58 -4.71 -13.07 22.30
C VAL A 58 -3.90 -11.98 22.98
N GLU A 59 -4.18 -11.77 24.25
CA GLU A 59 -3.37 -10.96 25.16
C GLU A 59 -2.07 -11.73 25.42
N VAL A 60 -0.94 -11.19 24.97
CA VAL A 60 0.37 -11.81 25.22
C VAL A 60 0.83 -11.36 26.60
N GLU A 61 0.51 -12.16 27.61
CA GLU A 61 1.11 -12.04 28.94
C GLU A 61 2.61 -12.36 28.89
N SER A 62 3.34 -11.68 29.76
CA SER A 62 4.79 -11.73 29.95
C SER A 62 5.32 -13.14 30.20
N ILE A 63 6.29 -13.57 29.38
CA ILE A 63 7.07 -14.79 29.62
C ILE A 63 8.35 -14.38 30.35
N ASP A 64 8.43 -14.73 31.62
CA ASP A 64 9.66 -14.70 32.42
C ASP A 64 10.66 -15.78 31.94
N ASP A 65 11.93 -15.42 32.08
CA ASP A 65 13.12 -16.07 31.55
C ASP A 65 13.28 -17.57 31.90
N LYS A 66 13.55 -18.41 30.88
CA LYS A 66 14.87 -19.05 30.67
C LYS A 66 14.87 -20.05 29.50
N GLU A 67 15.94 -19.94 28.70
CA GLU A 67 16.55 -20.98 27.87
C GLU A 67 15.91 -21.36 26.51
N ALA A 68 16.25 -20.56 25.50
CA ALA A 68 16.83 -21.07 24.25
C ALA A 68 17.49 -19.91 23.50
N ASN A 69 18.80 -19.98 23.35
CA ASN A 69 19.59 -19.04 22.56
C ASN A 69 19.31 -19.26 21.05
N LYS A 70 18.08 -19.00 20.62
CA LYS A 70 17.67 -18.96 19.22
C LYS A 70 17.67 -17.50 18.83
N THR A 71 18.69 -17.08 18.09
CA THR A 71 18.73 -15.74 17.50
C THR A 71 17.39 -15.47 16.82
N PRO A 72 16.65 -14.42 17.21
CA PRO A 72 15.35 -14.13 16.59
C PRO A 72 15.56 -13.99 15.09
N SER A 73 14.70 -14.63 14.30
CA SER A 73 14.82 -14.61 12.84
C SER A 73 14.71 -13.16 12.35
N LYS A 74 15.80 -12.64 11.77
CA LYS A 74 15.98 -11.26 11.33
C LYS A 74 15.22 -10.93 10.03
N SER A 75 13.98 -11.39 9.88
CA SER A 75 13.18 -11.17 8.67
C SER A 75 12.01 -10.23 8.94
N THR A 76 11.73 -9.36 7.97
CA THR A 76 10.55 -8.50 8.01
C THR A 76 9.36 -9.32 7.53
N THR A 77 8.34 -9.47 8.39
CA THR A 77 7.12 -10.21 8.09
C THR A 77 6.00 -9.23 7.74
N THR A 78 4.89 -9.75 7.21
CA THR A 78 3.66 -8.97 7.03
C THR A 78 3.16 -8.36 8.35
N ALA A 79 3.39 -9.02 9.50
CA ALA A 79 3.01 -8.48 10.80
C ALA A 79 3.84 -7.23 11.17
N HIS A 80 5.16 -7.26 10.94
CA HIS A 80 6.02 -6.09 11.12
C HIS A 80 5.58 -4.92 10.23
N PHE A 81 5.29 -5.20 8.96
CA PHE A 81 4.74 -4.21 8.04
C PHE A 81 3.41 -3.62 8.53
N ILE A 82 2.48 -4.47 8.98
CA ILE A 82 1.18 -4.02 9.50
C ILE A 82 1.34 -3.10 10.71
N LYS A 83 2.22 -3.46 11.64
CA LYS A 83 2.53 -2.64 12.82
C LYS A 83 3.06 -1.27 12.40
N PHE A 84 4.09 -1.25 11.55
CA PHE A 84 4.68 -0.02 11.01
C PHE A 84 3.63 0.86 10.33
N MET A 85 2.78 0.29 9.48
CA MET A 85 1.75 1.04 8.78
C MET A 85 0.70 1.64 9.73
N ASN A 86 0.36 0.95 10.81
CA ASN A 86 -0.57 1.51 11.80
C ASN A 86 0.00 2.75 12.49
N GLU A 87 1.27 2.69 12.89
CA GLU A 87 1.99 3.81 13.51
C GLU A 87 2.14 4.98 12.51
N LEU A 88 2.59 4.69 11.27
CA LEU A 88 2.71 5.68 10.22
C LEU A 88 1.39 6.38 9.93
N LEU A 89 0.30 5.61 9.78
CA LEU A 89 -1.02 6.19 9.57
C LEU A 89 -1.45 7.04 10.77
N GLY A 90 -1.05 6.70 12.00
CA GLY A 90 -1.30 7.52 13.18
C GLY A 90 -0.71 8.93 13.03
N ILE A 91 0.56 9.00 12.61
CA ILE A 91 1.27 10.26 12.38
C ILE A 91 0.66 11.03 11.21
N MET A 92 0.43 10.36 10.07
CA MET A 92 -0.08 11.03 8.87
C MET A 92 -1.49 11.61 9.05
N ASN A 93 -2.35 10.97 9.85
CA ASN A 93 -3.71 11.47 10.07
C ASN A 93 -3.78 12.73 10.95
N ILE A 94 -2.67 13.16 11.56
CA ILE A 94 -2.60 14.43 12.28
C ILE A 94 -2.80 15.60 11.30
N ASP A 95 -2.33 15.45 10.06
CA ASP A 95 -2.48 16.44 9.01
C ASP A 95 -3.57 16.03 8.01
N GLU A 96 -4.73 16.68 8.07
CA GLU A 96 -5.84 16.42 7.16
C GLU A 96 -5.50 16.69 5.69
N SER A 97 -4.49 17.53 5.40
CA SER A 97 -4.09 17.81 4.01
C SER A 97 -3.51 16.59 3.29
N THR A 98 -3.10 15.56 4.05
CA THR A 98 -2.62 14.29 3.51
C THR A 98 -3.75 13.40 2.99
N LYS A 99 -5.00 13.66 3.39
CA LYS A 99 -6.16 12.93 2.90
C LYS A 99 -6.34 13.14 1.41
N GLY A 100 -6.88 12.15 0.73
CA GLY A 100 -6.99 12.14 -0.73
C GLY A 100 -5.66 11.96 -1.46
N SER A 101 -4.55 11.71 -0.77
CA SER A 101 -3.25 11.36 -1.38
C SER A 101 -3.21 9.89 -1.80
N TYR A 102 -2.27 9.58 -2.70
CA TYR A 102 -1.91 8.21 -3.05
C TYR A 102 -0.73 7.76 -2.21
N LEU A 103 -0.75 6.50 -1.74
CA LEU A 103 0.40 5.88 -1.09
C LEU A 103 1.15 5.04 -2.11
N VAL A 104 2.39 5.40 -2.42
CA VAL A 104 3.23 4.67 -3.38
C VAL A 104 4.15 3.73 -2.62
N MET A 105 4.17 2.45 -3.00
CA MET A 105 5.03 1.41 -2.43
C MET A 105 5.71 0.61 -3.53
N ASP A 106 6.88 0.03 -3.23
CA ASP A 106 7.50 -0.97 -4.09
C ASP A 106 6.69 -2.28 -4.08
N LYS A 107 6.97 -3.15 -5.06
CA LYS A 107 6.21 -4.39 -5.28
C LYS A 107 6.67 -5.55 -4.38
N CYS A 108 6.89 -5.29 -3.09
CA CYS A 108 7.24 -6.33 -2.12
C CYS A 108 6.02 -7.18 -1.75
N THR A 109 6.23 -8.48 -1.49
CA THR A 109 5.15 -9.43 -1.13
C THR A 109 4.45 -9.06 0.17
N ILE A 110 5.20 -8.56 1.16
CA ILE A 110 4.68 -8.18 2.48
C ILE A 110 3.73 -6.98 2.43
N HIS A 111 3.77 -6.17 1.35
CA HIS A 111 2.91 -4.99 1.19
C HIS A 111 1.49 -5.34 0.74
N LYS A 112 1.24 -6.59 0.32
CA LYS A 112 -0.03 -7.02 -0.29
C LYS A 112 -1.12 -7.43 0.70
N SER A 113 -1.01 -6.99 1.96
CA SER A 113 -2.02 -7.27 3.00
C SER A 113 -3.34 -6.57 2.65
N HIS A 114 -4.33 -7.35 2.22
CA HIS A 114 -5.66 -6.83 1.86
C HIS A 114 -6.35 -6.09 3.00
N PRO A 115 -6.33 -6.59 4.26
CA PRO A 115 -6.89 -5.84 5.38
C PRO A 115 -6.23 -4.48 5.58
N MET A 116 -4.90 -4.39 5.41
CA MET A 116 -4.19 -3.13 5.54
C MET A 116 -4.53 -2.15 4.40
N ILE A 117 -4.61 -2.64 3.16
CA ILE A 117 -5.00 -1.81 2.01
C ILE A 117 -6.41 -1.22 2.21
N ARG A 118 -7.38 -2.04 2.66
CA ARG A 118 -8.73 -1.56 3.00
C ARG A 118 -8.71 -0.52 4.12
N LYS A 119 -7.86 -0.71 5.14
CA LYS A 119 -7.71 0.25 6.24
C LYS A 119 -7.15 1.58 5.76
N ILE A 120 -6.21 1.57 4.82
CA ILE A 120 -5.66 2.79 4.20
C ILE A 120 -6.78 3.52 3.44
N GLU A 121 -7.50 2.83 2.57
CA GLU A 121 -8.59 3.44 1.78
C GLU A 121 -9.73 3.96 2.68
N GLY A 122 -10.12 3.20 3.70
CA GLY A 122 -11.12 3.61 4.69
C GLY A 122 -10.73 4.82 5.55
N LYS A 123 -9.44 5.15 5.64
CA LYS A 123 -8.95 6.37 6.30
C LYS A 123 -8.96 7.60 5.39
N GLY A 124 -9.49 7.52 4.17
CA GLY A 124 -9.61 8.66 3.26
C GLY A 124 -8.41 8.87 2.34
N TYR A 125 -7.49 7.92 2.23
CA TYR A 125 -6.45 7.92 1.20
C TYR A 125 -7.02 7.36 -0.11
N ARG A 126 -6.62 7.89 -1.28
CA ARG A 126 -7.24 7.53 -2.57
C ARG A 126 -7.03 6.07 -2.93
N ARG A 127 -5.76 5.63 -2.90
CA ARG A 127 -5.37 4.25 -3.20
C ARG A 127 -3.91 4.01 -2.85
N VAL A 128 -3.58 2.74 -2.61
CA VAL A 128 -2.21 2.23 -2.70
C VAL A 128 -1.84 2.02 -4.17
N MET A 129 -0.70 2.56 -4.60
CA MET A 129 -0.09 2.33 -5.91
C MET A 129 1.22 1.57 -5.75
N TYR A 130 1.41 0.55 -6.59
CA TYR A 130 2.65 -0.22 -6.61
C TYR A 130 3.51 0.20 -7.79
N LEU A 131 4.81 0.34 -7.55
CA LEU A 131 5.77 0.52 -8.62
C LEU A 131 5.91 -0.75 -9.49
N PRO A 132 6.29 -0.61 -10.76
CA PRO A 132 6.70 -1.74 -11.59
C PRO A 132 7.83 -2.56 -10.91
N PRO A 133 7.90 -3.87 -11.18
CA PRO A 133 9.02 -4.68 -10.70
C PRO A 133 10.36 -4.13 -11.17
N TYR A 134 11.38 -4.17 -10.30
CA TYR A 134 12.76 -3.79 -10.63
C TYR A 134 12.94 -2.34 -11.13
N SER A 135 12.08 -1.41 -10.70
CA SER A 135 12.15 0.02 -11.04
C SER A 135 12.56 0.90 -9.85
N PRO A 136 13.78 0.75 -9.30
CA PRO A 136 14.25 1.55 -8.18
C PRO A 136 14.33 3.06 -8.51
N GLU A 137 14.53 3.44 -9.77
CA GLU A 137 14.53 4.83 -10.24
C GLU A 137 13.18 5.55 -10.02
N LEU A 138 12.09 4.80 -9.93
CA LEU A 138 10.76 5.31 -9.64
C LEU A 138 10.47 5.42 -8.14
N ASN A 139 11.33 4.84 -7.30
CA ASN A 139 11.15 4.81 -5.85
C ASN A 139 11.93 5.93 -5.15
N ALA A 140 11.23 6.97 -4.71
CA ALA A 140 11.85 8.12 -4.04
C ALA A 140 12.62 7.73 -2.76
N VAL A 141 12.27 6.62 -2.10
CA VAL A 141 12.97 6.15 -0.89
C VAL A 141 14.40 5.71 -1.17
N GLU A 142 14.72 5.30 -2.39
CA GLU A 142 16.09 4.90 -2.77
C GLU A 142 17.04 6.10 -2.75
N ASN A 143 16.57 7.24 -3.25
CA ASN A 143 17.32 8.50 -3.20
C ASN A 143 17.51 9.00 -1.76
N PHE A 144 16.47 8.86 -0.93
CA PHE A 144 16.57 9.16 0.50
C PHE A 144 17.69 8.34 1.16
N TRP A 145 17.68 7.02 1.00
CA TRP A 145 18.70 6.15 1.58
C TRP A 145 20.09 6.37 0.98
N ALA A 146 20.21 6.75 -0.29
CA ALA A 146 21.49 7.12 -0.89
C ALA A 146 22.14 8.30 -0.15
N ILE A 147 21.36 9.33 0.20
CA ILE A 147 21.84 10.49 0.96
C ILE A 147 22.17 10.14 2.41
N VAL A 148 21.29 9.40 3.09
CA VAL A 148 21.52 8.96 4.48
C VAL A 148 22.83 8.16 4.56
N LYS A 149 23.01 7.16 3.68
CA LYS A 149 24.26 6.37 3.61
C LYS A 149 25.49 7.23 3.31
N ARG A 150 25.37 8.21 2.42
CA ARG A 150 26.48 9.13 2.09
C ARG A 150 26.86 10.02 3.27
N LYS A 151 25.93 10.40 4.12
CA LYS A 151 26.21 11.17 5.35
C LYS A 151 26.89 10.29 6.39
N MET A 152 26.34 9.11 6.66
CA MET A 152 26.93 8.15 7.59
C MET A 152 28.38 7.77 7.23
N LYS A 153 28.69 7.66 5.93
CA LYS A 153 30.08 7.39 5.47
C LYS A 153 31.06 8.55 5.69
N ARG A 154 30.56 9.79 5.79
CA ARG A 154 31.39 10.99 5.99
C ARG A 154 31.63 11.32 7.45
N GLU A 155 30.76 10.85 8.35
CA GLU A 155 30.93 11.00 9.79
C GLU A 155 32.00 10.05 10.31
N ASN A 156 33.00 10.59 11.03
CA ASN A 156 34.05 9.79 11.62
C ASN A 156 33.49 8.84 12.69
N LEU A 157 33.93 7.57 12.63
CA LEU A 157 33.46 6.54 13.55
C LEU A 157 33.88 6.75 15.01
N MET A 158 34.77 7.71 15.29
CA MET A 158 35.32 8.03 16.61
C MET A 158 34.31 8.65 17.60
N THR A 159 33.06 8.84 17.18
CA THR A 159 32.00 9.37 18.04
C THR A 159 31.34 8.23 18.83
N GLU A 160 31.15 8.37 20.15
CA GLU A 160 30.42 7.42 21.03
C GLU A 160 28.90 7.34 20.74
N LYS A 161 28.50 7.38 19.47
CA LYS A 161 27.11 7.18 19.04
C LYS A 161 26.91 5.75 18.59
N THR A 162 25.82 5.15 19.05
CA THR A 162 25.31 3.88 18.52
C THR A 162 24.94 4.01 17.03
N LEU A 163 24.88 2.88 16.30
CA LEU A 163 24.48 2.88 14.90
C LEU A 163 23.08 3.49 14.69
N SER A 164 22.13 3.18 15.58
CA SER A 164 20.76 3.70 15.53
C SER A 164 20.71 5.22 15.66
N GLN A 165 21.49 5.79 16.59
CA GLN A 165 21.58 7.24 16.77
C GLN A 165 22.15 7.92 15.52
N ARG A 166 23.18 7.34 14.91
CA ARG A 166 23.77 7.87 13.67
C ARG A 166 22.79 7.83 12.50
N ILE A 167 21.98 6.78 12.40
CA ILE A 167 20.92 6.69 11.38
C ILE A 167 19.87 7.77 11.63
N ALA A 168 19.41 7.94 12.87
CA ALA A 168 18.44 8.97 13.25
C ALA A 168 18.98 10.37 12.91
N ASP A 169 20.19 10.71 13.36
CA ASP A 169 20.84 11.99 13.07
C ASP A 169 20.96 12.23 11.55
N ALA A 170 21.36 11.21 10.79
CA ALA A 170 21.51 11.33 9.34
C ALA A 170 20.16 11.58 8.63
N CYS A 171 19.08 10.94 9.12
CA CYS A 171 17.70 11.15 8.68
C CYS A 171 17.21 12.57 9.01
N ASP A 172 17.41 13.04 10.24
CA ASP A 172 16.96 14.38 10.68
C ASP A 172 17.67 15.51 9.93
N ASN A 173 18.89 15.26 9.46
CA ASN A 173 19.63 16.21 8.64
C ASN A 173 19.14 16.28 7.18
N VAL A 174 18.21 15.42 6.73
CA VAL A 174 17.69 15.46 5.35
C VAL A 174 16.76 16.66 5.18
N ARG A 175 17.05 17.53 4.21
CA ARG A 175 16.29 18.77 4.03
C ARG A 175 14.98 18.47 3.31
N VAL A 176 13.94 19.27 3.58
CA VAL A 176 12.67 19.21 2.83
C VAL A 176 12.89 19.44 1.33
N SER A 177 13.88 20.26 0.95
CA SER A 177 14.28 20.44 -0.45
C SER A 177 14.81 19.15 -1.09
N ASP A 178 15.52 18.33 -0.32
CA ASP A 178 16.02 17.04 -0.79
C ASP A 178 14.84 16.09 -1.06
N LEU A 179 13.88 16.02 -0.13
CA LEU A 179 12.65 15.23 -0.29
C LEU A 179 11.88 15.62 -1.57
N ARG A 180 11.71 16.92 -1.82
CA ARG A 180 11.10 17.44 -3.06
C ARG A 180 11.92 17.05 -4.28
N GLY A 181 13.26 17.11 -4.17
CA GLY A 181 14.18 16.66 -5.22
C GLY A 181 14.02 15.18 -5.56
N PHE A 182 13.81 14.30 -4.56
CA PHE A 182 13.60 12.86 -4.76
C PHE A 182 12.30 12.59 -5.52
N CYS A 183 11.20 13.21 -5.09
CA CYS A 183 9.92 13.08 -5.79
C CYS A 183 10.02 13.64 -7.22
N GLY A 184 10.72 14.77 -7.40
CA GLY A 184 10.98 15.35 -8.72
C GLY A 184 11.80 14.44 -9.64
N HIS A 185 12.79 13.74 -9.09
CA HIS A 185 13.57 12.73 -9.83
C HIS A 185 12.69 11.58 -10.29
N SER A 186 11.92 10.96 -9.39
CA SER A 186 11.00 9.87 -9.74
C SER A 186 9.98 10.32 -10.79
N LYS A 187 9.43 11.55 -10.68
CA LYS A 187 8.51 12.12 -11.69
C LYS A 187 9.14 12.20 -13.08
N ARG A 188 10.40 12.67 -13.19
CA ARG A 188 11.10 12.73 -14.48
C ARG A 188 11.31 11.34 -15.08
N HIS A 189 11.65 10.35 -14.25
CA HIS A 189 11.78 8.97 -14.71
C HIS A 189 10.45 8.38 -15.20
N ILE A 190 9.32 8.69 -14.55
CA ILE A 190 7.99 8.28 -15.04
C ILE A 190 7.76 8.80 -16.47
N THR A 191 7.98 10.10 -16.69
CA THR A 191 7.82 10.70 -18.03
C THR A 191 8.75 10.04 -19.05
N TYR A 192 10.03 9.87 -18.71
CA TYR A 192 10.99 9.20 -19.57
C TYR A 192 10.59 7.77 -19.94
N CYS A 193 10.08 7.00 -18.98
CA CYS A 193 9.61 5.64 -19.22
C CYS A 193 8.36 5.62 -20.10
N GLN A 194 7.45 6.59 -19.95
CA GLN A 194 6.27 6.73 -20.80
C GLN A 194 6.66 7.04 -22.25
N ASP A 195 7.59 7.95 -22.46
CA ASP A 195 8.01 8.38 -23.80
C ASP A 195 8.75 7.28 -24.58
N LYS A 196 9.39 6.35 -23.87
CA LYS A 196 10.10 5.21 -24.47
C LYS A 196 9.21 4.01 -24.83
N ILE A 197 7.98 3.97 -24.33
CA ILE A 197 7.02 2.93 -24.69
C ILE A 197 6.22 3.46 -25.89
N HIS A 198 6.76 3.25 -27.09
CA HIS A 198 5.98 3.40 -28.31
C HIS A 198 5.01 2.21 -28.40
N PHE A 199 3.70 2.50 -28.35
CA PHE A 199 2.65 1.53 -28.67
C PHE A 199 2.44 1.46 -30.18
#